data_AF-A0AAD8WXR5-F1
#
_entry.id   AF-A0AAD8WXR5-F1
#
_cell.length_a   1.000
_cell.length_b   1.000
_cell.length_c   1.000
_cell.angle_alpha   90.00
_cell.angle_beta   90.00
_cell.angle_gamma   90.00
#
_symmetry.space_group_name_H-M   'P 1'
#
loop_
_entity.id
_entity.type
_entity.pdbx_description
1 polymer ?
#
loop_
_entity_poly.entity_id
_entity_poly.type
_entity_poly.pdbx_seq_one_letter_code
_entity_poly.pdbx_strand_id
1 'polypeptide(L)'
;MASGGIARGRLAEERKSWRKNHPHGFVAKPETLPDGTVNLIVWKCVIPGKQGGWKPSITVKQVLVGIQELLDDPNPNSAAQGFCNELYKKNMPEYKNRVRQQAKQYPSRV
;
A
#
# COMPACT_ATOMS: atom_id res chain seq x y z
N MET A 1 2.70 -24.89 -36.31
CA MET A 1 3.27 -24.58 -34.99
C MET A 1 3.96 -23.24 -35.08
N ALA A 2 3.34 -22.17 -34.56
CA ALA A 2 3.90 -20.84 -34.71
C ALA A 2 5.18 -20.74 -33.88
N SER A 3 6.32 -20.65 -34.57
CA SER A 3 7.64 -20.39 -34.02
C SER A 3 7.64 -19.03 -33.34
N GLY A 4 7.20 -19.00 -32.09
CA GLY A 4 7.54 -17.89 -31.21
C GLY A 4 9.05 -17.96 -31.04
N GLY A 5 9.79 -17.04 -31.67
CA GLY A 5 11.25 -16.96 -31.51
C GLY A 5 11.65 -17.02 -30.03
N ILE A 6 12.90 -17.42 -29.73
CA ILE A 6 13.42 -17.77 -28.39
C ILE A 6 12.85 -16.88 -27.26
N ALA A 7 12.73 -15.57 -27.51
CA ALA A 7 12.09 -14.61 -26.59
C ALA A 7 10.66 -14.97 -26.15
N ARG A 8 9.76 -15.34 -27.08
CA ARG A 8 8.37 -15.72 -26.76
C ARG A 8 8.29 -17.02 -25.97
N GLY A 9 9.15 -17.99 -26.28
CA GLY A 9 9.26 -19.24 -25.51
C GLY A 9 9.64 -18.96 -24.06
N ARG A 10 10.69 -18.14 -23.86
CA ARG A 10 11.13 -17.72 -22.52
C ARG A 10 10.05 -16.96 -21.75
N LEU A 11 9.35 -16.02 -22.39
CA LEU A 11 8.28 -15.24 -21.74
C LEU A 11 7.09 -16.10 -21.31
N ALA A 12 6.79 -17.18 -22.04
CA ALA A 12 5.78 -18.15 -21.63
C ALA A 12 6.20 -18.93 -20.38
N GLU A 13 7.49 -19.31 -20.28
CA GLU A 13 8.06 -19.96 -19.11
C GLU A 13 8.05 -19.05 -17.87
N GLU A 14 8.45 -17.79 -18.02
CA GLU A 14 8.39 -16.78 -16.94
C GLU A 14 6.96 -16.58 -16.45
N ARG A 15 5.97 -16.57 -17.36
CA ARG A 15 4.54 -16.48 -16.98
C ARG A 15 4.10 -17.70 -16.19
N LYS A 16 4.51 -18.89 -16.61
CA LYS A 16 4.17 -20.15 -15.92
C LYS A 16 4.82 -20.17 -14.53
N SER A 17 6.07 -19.72 -14.43
CA SER A 17 6.81 -19.60 -13.17
C SER A 17 6.13 -18.61 -12.22
N TRP A 18 5.83 -17.40 -12.69
CA TRP A 18 5.14 -16.35 -11.93
C TRP A 18 3.77 -16.80 -11.42
N ARG A 19 2.98 -17.51 -12.24
CA ARG A 19 1.69 -18.08 -11.82
C ARG A 19 1.83 -19.16 -10.75
N LYS A 20 2.93 -19.91 -10.77
CA LYS A 20 3.22 -20.94 -9.77
C LYS A 20 3.59 -20.30 -8.43
N ASN A 21 4.39 -19.24 -8.45
CA ASN A 21 4.78 -18.52 -7.24
C ASN A 21 5.21 -17.08 -7.56
N HIS A 22 4.72 -16.10 -6.80
CA HIS A 22 5.19 -14.72 -6.83
C HIS A 22 4.94 -14.01 -5.49
N PRO A 23 5.69 -12.92 -5.18
CA PRO A 23 5.52 -12.19 -3.93
C PRO A 23 4.10 -11.63 -3.77
N HIS A 24 3.57 -11.71 -2.55
CA HIS A 24 2.21 -11.24 -2.25
C HIS A 24 2.05 -9.74 -2.58
N GLY A 25 0.96 -9.40 -3.27
CA GLY A 25 0.62 -8.03 -3.68
C GLY A 25 1.31 -7.54 -4.95
N PHE A 26 2.33 -8.25 -5.44
CA PHE A 26 2.92 -7.99 -6.75
C PHE A 26 2.05 -8.62 -7.84
N VAL A 27 1.85 -7.91 -8.95
CA VAL A 27 1.16 -8.40 -10.15
C VAL A 27 2.14 -8.33 -11.30
N ALA A 28 2.16 -9.35 -12.15
CA ALA A 28 2.78 -9.29 -13.46
C ALA A 28 1.95 -10.18 -14.40
N LYS A 29 1.26 -9.56 -15.36
CA LYS A 29 0.43 -10.28 -16.34
C LYS A 29 0.68 -9.75 -17.74
N PRO A 30 0.84 -10.60 -18.77
CA PRO A 30 0.93 -10.11 -20.13
C PRO A 30 -0.39 -9.44 -20.55
N GLU A 31 -0.31 -8.54 -21.52
CA GLU A 31 -1.45 -7.80 -22.04
C GLU A 31 -2.40 -8.73 -22.81
N THR A 32 -3.69 -8.57 -22.55
CA THR A 32 -4.74 -9.16 -23.37
C THR A 32 -5.21 -8.12 -24.37
N LEU A 33 -5.14 -8.47 -25.66
CA LEU A 33 -5.61 -7.65 -26.77
C LEU A 33 -7.14 -7.67 -26.86
N PRO A 34 -7.78 -6.73 -27.58
CA PRO A 34 -9.25 -6.66 -27.70
C PRO A 34 -9.90 -7.92 -28.29
N ASP A 35 -9.15 -8.67 -29.10
CA ASP A 35 -9.57 -9.95 -29.69
C ASP A 35 -9.46 -11.15 -28.72
N GLY A 36 -9.05 -10.91 -27.47
CA GLY A 36 -8.87 -11.93 -26.44
C GLY A 36 -7.52 -12.65 -26.49
N THR A 37 -6.67 -12.37 -27.49
CA THR A 37 -5.35 -12.97 -27.57
C THR A 37 -4.38 -12.32 -26.57
N VAL A 38 -3.36 -13.07 -26.14
CA VAL A 38 -2.38 -12.59 -25.14
C VAL A 38 -1.08 -12.19 -25.84
N ASN A 39 -0.72 -10.92 -25.70
CA ASN A 39 0.56 -10.40 -26.13
C ASN A 39 1.63 -10.67 -25.05
N LEU A 40 2.43 -11.71 -25.25
CA LEU A 40 3.51 -12.08 -24.32
C LEU A 40 4.67 -11.09 -24.27
N ILE A 41 4.74 -10.10 -25.18
CA ILE A 41 5.82 -9.12 -25.22
C ILE A 41 5.56 -7.95 -24.26
N VAL A 42 4.29 -7.63 -23.97
CA VAL A 42 3.91 -6.46 -23.16
C VAL A 42 3.25 -6.93 -21.88
N TRP A 43 3.73 -6.48 -20.72
CA TRP A 43 3.24 -6.93 -19.41
C TRP A 43 2.78 -5.77 -18.55
N LYS A 44 1.61 -5.96 -17.92
CA LYS A 44 1.04 -5.08 -16.91
C LYS A 44 1.47 -5.58 -15.55
N CYS A 45 2.34 -4.82 -14.90
CA CYS A 45 2.88 -5.16 -13.59
C CYS A 45 2.41 -4.16 -12.52
N VAL A 46 2.23 -4.64 -11.30
CA VAL A 46 1.92 -3.83 -10.12
C VAL A 46 2.91 -4.24 -9.03
N ILE A 47 3.60 -3.26 -8.46
CA ILE A 47 4.51 -3.46 -7.33
C ILE A 47 3.88 -2.69 -6.16
N PRO A 48 3.52 -3.36 -5.04
CA PRO A 48 2.88 -2.67 -3.94
C PRO A 48 3.90 -1.90 -3.11
N GLY A 49 3.69 -0.59 -2.97
CA GLY A 49 4.29 0.26 -1.92
C GLY A 49 4.00 1.76 -2.09
N LYS A 50 3.75 2.50 -1.00
CA LYS A 50 3.82 3.99 -1.00
C LYS A 50 5.29 4.43 -1.00
N GLN A 51 5.63 5.45 -1.79
CA GLN A 51 6.99 6.00 -1.84
C GLN A 51 7.42 6.52 -0.45
N GLY A 52 8.58 6.02 0.02
CA GLY A 52 9.41 6.65 1.05
C GLY A 52 9.62 5.87 2.35
N GLY A 53 8.65 5.05 2.80
CA GLY A 53 8.70 4.46 4.15
C GLY A 53 8.50 2.95 4.26
N TRP A 54 7.81 2.32 3.30
CA TRP A 54 7.50 0.90 3.39
C TRP A 54 8.71 0.03 3.01
N LYS A 55 9.11 -0.88 3.90
CA LYS A 55 10.13 -1.91 3.65
C LYS A 55 9.54 -3.29 3.94
N PRO A 56 9.85 -4.34 3.16
CA PRO A 56 9.38 -5.70 3.43
C PRO A 56 9.77 -6.25 4.81
N SER A 57 10.78 -5.66 5.44
CA SER A 57 11.24 -6.01 6.79
C SER A 57 10.43 -5.37 7.93
N ILE A 58 9.46 -4.51 7.61
CA ILE A 58 8.60 -3.88 8.63
C ILE A 58 7.61 -4.91 9.16
N THR A 59 7.62 -5.09 10.47
CA THR A 59 6.72 -6.00 11.19
C THR A 59 5.38 -5.34 11.51
N VAL A 60 4.34 -6.15 11.74
CA VAL A 60 3.03 -5.66 12.20
C VAL A 60 3.16 -4.86 13.49
N LYS A 61 4.02 -5.28 14.43
CA LYS A 61 4.29 -4.52 15.67
C LYS A 61 4.79 -3.11 15.37
N GLN A 62 5.74 -2.96 14.44
CA GLN A 62 6.27 -1.65 14.06
C GLN A 62 5.22 -0.76 13.40
N VAL A 63 4.30 -1.34 12.63
CA VAL A 63 3.15 -0.59 12.08
C VAL A 63 2.23 -0.10 13.19
N LEU A 64 1.85 -0.98 14.14
CA LEU A 64 0.95 -0.63 15.23
C LEU A 64 1.56 0.41 16.18
N VAL A 65 2.85 0.27 16.50
CA VAL A 65 3.59 1.27 17.29
C VAL A 65 3.66 2.60 16.55
N GLY A 66 3.97 2.60 15.25
CA GLY A 66 3.98 3.83 14.46
C GLY A 66 2.61 4.52 14.37
N ILE A 67 1.51 3.76 14.39
CA ILE A 67 0.16 4.33 14.48
C ILE A 67 -0.08 4.94 15.87
N GLN A 68 0.33 4.27 16.96
CA GLN A 68 0.24 4.84 18.32
C GLN A 68 1.04 6.14 18.43
N GLU A 69 2.27 6.16 17.95
CA GLU A 69 3.11 7.36 17.92
C GLU A 69 2.46 8.50 17.13
N LEU A 70 1.84 8.21 15.98
CA LEU A 70 1.16 9.23 15.17
C LEU A 70 -0.10 9.81 15.85
N LEU A 71 -0.76 9.03 16.73
CA LEU A 71 -1.89 9.51 17.51
C LEU A 71 -1.46 10.48 18.62
N ASP A 72 -0.28 10.27 19.20
CA ASP A 72 0.29 11.14 20.24
C ASP A 72 1.05 12.34 19.66
N ASP A 73 1.74 12.17 18.53
CA ASP A 73 2.52 13.19 17.81
C ASP A 73 2.09 13.29 16.32
N PRO A 74 1.03 14.06 16.01
CA PRO A 74 0.52 14.21 14.65
C PRO A 74 1.54 14.87 13.72
N ASN A 75 1.65 14.39 12.48
CA ASN A 75 2.52 15.00 11.46
C ASN A 75 1.83 16.20 10.74
N PRO A 76 2.22 17.46 11.02
CA PRO A 76 1.59 18.66 10.44
C PRO A 76 1.91 18.87 8.95
N ASN A 77 2.94 18.18 8.43
CA ASN A 77 3.36 18.22 7.03
C ASN A 77 2.59 17.21 6.16
N SER A 78 1.82 16.31 6.78
CA SER A 78 0.97 15.34 6.10
C SER A 78 -0.45 15.37 6.68
N ALA A 79 -0.99 16.57 6.82
CA ALA A 79 -2.32 16.78 7.36
C ALA A 79 -3.39 16.14 6.46
N ALA A 80 -4.00 15.05 6.93
CA ALA A 80 -5.10 14.38 6.23
C ALA A 80 -6.47 15.04 6.49
N GLN A 81 -6.63 15.75 7.61
CA GLN A 81 -7.86 16.44 8.01
C GLN A 81 -7.58 17.91 8.31
N GLY A 82 -8.17 18.80 7.51
CA GLY A 82 -7.95 20.26 7.61
C GLY A 82 -8.33 20.82 8.98
N PHE A 83 -9.56 20.55 9.43
CA PHE A 83 -10.08 21.06 10.71
C PHE A 83 -9.21 20.64 11.92
N CYS A 84 -8.82 19.37 11.99
CA CYS A 84 -7.98 18.86 13.08
C CYS A 84 -6.59 19.50 13.08
N ASN A 85 -6.00 19.69 11.89
CA ASN A 85 -4.70 20.35 11.72
C ASN A 85 -4.74 21.83 12.11
N GLU A 86 -5.82 22.54 11.78
CA GLU A 86 -6.01 23.92 12.19
C GLU A 86 -6.15 24.04 13.71
N LEU A 87 -6.96 23.19 14.35
CA LEU A 87 -7.05 23.15 15.81
C LEU A 87 -5.71 22.80 16.46
N TYR A 88 -4.99 21.81 15.93
CA TYR A 88 -3.67 21.42 16.42
C TYR A 88 -2.68 22.60 16.37
N LYS A 89 -2.68 23.39 15.30
CA LYS A 89 -1.76 24.53 15.11
C LYS A 89 -2.18 25.80 15.85
N LYS A 90 -3.49 26.08 15.94
CA LYS A 90 -4.02 27.36 16.43
C LYS A 90 -4.62 27.30 17.84
N ASN A 91 -5.11 26.15 18.28
CA ASN A 91 -5.82 25.99 19.56
C ASN A 91 -5.62 24.60 20.18
N MET A 92 -4.42 24.37 20.71
CA MET A 92 -4.04 23.12 21.38
C MET A 92 -4.95 22.74 22.57
N PRO A 93 -5.43 23.66 23.43
CA PRO A 93 -6.38 23.32 24.49
C PRO A 93 -7.66 22.65 23.97
N GLU A 94 -8.28 23.22 22.93
CA GLU A 94 -9.50 22.66 22.34
C GLU A 94 -9.22 21.36 21.56
N TYR A 95 -8.07 21.27 20.89
CA TYR A 95 -7.62 20.02 20.27
C TYR A 95 -7.55 18.88 21.29
N LYS A 96 -6.85 19.09 22.43
CA LYS A 96 -6.76 18.11 23.52
C LYS A 96 -8.11 17.78 24.14
N ASN A 97 -9.00 18.76 24.28
CA ASN A 97 -10.37 18.53 24.77
C ASN A 97 -11.12 17.55 23.86
N ARG A 98 -11.08 17.77 22.54
CA ARG A 98 -11.73 16.89 21.55
C ARG A 98 -11.09 15.50 21.50
N VAL A 99 -9.76 15.39 21.58
CA VAL A 99 -9.07 14.10 21.66
C VAL A 99 -9.56 13.31 22.88
N ARG A 100 -9.68 13.95 24.04
CA ARG A 100 -10.22 13.31 25.26
C ARG A 100 -11.67 12.88 25.10
N GLN A 101 -12.51 13.72 24.48
CA GLN A 101 -13.91 13.37 24.20
C GLN A 101 -14.02 12.18 23.25
N GLN A 102 -13.19 12.14 22.21
CA GLN A 102 -13.12 11.01 21.28
C GLN A 102 -12.69 9.73 21.99
N ALA A 103 -11.63 9.78 22.81
CA ALA A 103 -11.13 8.63 23.54
C ALA A 103 -12.20 7.99 24.45
N LYS A 104 -13.08 8.80 25.05
CA LYS A 104 -14.20 8.30 25.87
C LYS A 104 -15.21 7.44 25.09
N GLN A 105 -15.32 7.62 23.77
CA GLN A 105 -16.21 6.80 22.92
C GLN A 105 -15.66 5.40 22.68
N TYR A 106 -14.37 5.17 22.93
CA TYR A 106 -13.69 3.90 22.74
C TYR A 106 -13.06 3.44 24.07
N PRO A 107 -13.89 3.15 25.09
CA PRO A 107 -13.37 2.66 26.37
C PRO A 107 -12.63 1.34 26.17
N SER A 108 -11.69 1.08 27.08
CA SER A 108 -11.01 -0.21 27.15
C SER A 108 -12.04 -1.34 27.21
N ARG A 109 -11.89 -2.35 26.37
CA ARG A 109 -12.74 -3.55 26.37
C ARG A 109 -12.24 -4.64 27.33
N VAL A 110 -11.38 -4.25 28.25
CA VAL A 110 -10.76 -5.14 29.25
C VAL A 110 -11.62 -5.18 30.48
#